data_AF-A0A7M4DYF2-F1
#
_entry.id   AF-A0A7M4DYF2-F1
#
_cell.length_a   1.000
_cell.length_b   1.000
_cell.length_c   1.000
_cell.angle_alpha   90.00
_cell.angle_beta   90.00
_cell.angle_gamma   90.00
#
_symmetry.space_group_name_H-M   'P 1'
#
loop_
_entity.id
_entity.type
_entity.pdbx_description
1 polymer ?
#
loop_
_entity_poly.entity_id
_entity_poly.type
_entity_poly.pdbx_seq_one_letter_code
_entity_poly.pdbx_strand_id
1 'polypeptide(L)'
;MRTIITLALLAVLVMAAFCYESHESMESHEFTSPFVTRQSAHDFMRLDPRQKAIMRERIRERHKSPQERHREICEDYYPCERYAYHHGYAAAYKRFFGKRTTK
;
A
#
# COMPACT_ATOMS: atom_id res chain seq x y z
N MET A 1 3.81 29.22 -35.85
CA MET A 1 2.88 29.63 -34.77
C MET A 1 1.72 28.64 -34.60
N ARG A 2 0.90 28.41 -35.64
CA ARG A 2 -0.25 27.48 -35.56
C ARG A 2 0.10 26.06 -35.11
N THR A 3 1.18 25.49 -35.64
CA THR A 3 1.64 24.13 -35.31
C THR A 3 2.11 24.00 -33.86
N ILE A 4 2.76 25.04 -33.33
CA ILE A 4 3.23 25.09 -31.94
C ILE A 4 2.02 25.20 -31.01
N ILE A 5 1.03 26.02 -31.38
CA ILE A 5 -0.23 26.16 -30.64
C ILE A 5 -1.01 24.85 -30.60
N THR A 6 -1.11 24.13 -31.72
CA THR A 6 -1.81 22.84 -31.77
C THR A 6 -1.11 21.77 -30.93
N LEU A 7 0.22 21.73 -30.93
CA LEU A 7 0.99 20.80 -30.10
C LEU A 7 0.84 21.12 -28.61
N ALA A 8 0.84 22.40 -28.24
CA ALA A 8 0.63 22.83 -26.86
C ALA A 8 -0.77 22.45 -26.34
N LEU A 9 -1.82 22.62 -27.17
CA LEU A 9 -3.18 22.23 -26.82
C LEU A 9 -3.32 20.72 -26.63
N LEU A 10 -2.71 19.91 -27.50
CA LEU A 10 -2.70 18.46 -27.35
C LEU A 10 -1.99 18.00 -26.08
N ALA A 11 -0.85 18.62 -25.75
CA ALA A 11 -0.10 18.30 -24.53
C ALA A 11 -0.94 18.59 -23.27
N VAL A 12 -1.64 19.73 -23.22
CA VAL A 12 -2.51 20.09 -22.09
C VAL A 12 -3.68 19.11 -21.94
N LEU A 13 -4.29 18.69 -23.07
CA LEU A 13 -5.38 17.71 -23.04
C LEU A 13 -4.94 16.34 -22.52
N VAL A 14 -3.76 15.88 -22.92
CA VAL A 14 -3.17 14.64 -22.42
C VAL A 14 -2.91 14.74 -20.91
N MET A 15 -2.28 15.83 -20.45
CA MET A 15 -2.05 16.04 -19.02
C MET A 15 -3.35 16.07 -18.22
N ALA A 16 -4.39 16.74 -18.71
CA ALA A 16 -5.68 16.78 -18.04
C ALA A 16 -6.31 15.37 -17.94
N ALA A 17 -6.25 14.57 -19.01
CA ALA A 17 -6.81 13.21 -19.00
C ALA A 17 -6.06 12.26 -18.05
N PHE A 18 -4.72 12.33 -18.00
CA PHE A 18 -3.92 11.45 -17.13
C PHE A 18 -3.85 11.93 -15.69
N CYS A 19 -3.95 13.24 -15.41
CA CYS A 19 -3.95 13.77 -14.04
C CYS A 19 -5.33 13.72 -13.37
N TYR A 20 -6.44 13.66 -14.13
CA TYR A 20 -7.79 13.62 -13.56
C TYR A 20 -8.11 12.29 -12.86
N GLU A 21 -7.40 11.21 -13.18
CA GLU A 21 -7.57 9.89 -12.56
C GLU A 21 -6.79 9.72 -11.23
N SER A 22 -6.29 10.81 -10.63
CA SER A 22 -5.63 10.75 -9.31
C SER A 22 -6.64 10.74 -8.15
N HIS A 23 -7.79 10.08 -8.35
CA HIS A 23 -8.82 9.89 -7.33
C HIS A 23 -8.45 8.81 -6.29
N GLU A 24 -7.19 8.39 -6.25
CA GLU A 24 -6.65 7.36 -5.35
C GLU A 24 -6.51 7.81 -3.89
N SER A 25 -6.84 9.06 -3.54
CA SER A 25 -6.64 9.57 -2.16
C SER A 25 -7.91 10.09 -1.49
N MET A 26 -9.10 9.68 -1.95
CA MET A 26 -10.35 9.97 -1.25
C MET A 26 -10.69 8.82 -0.27
N GLU A 27 -9.74 8.46 0.59
CA GLU A 27 -9.87 7.34 1.54
C GLU A 27 -10.58 7.74 2.86
N SER A 28 -11.20 8.91 2.97
CA SER A 28 -12.00 9.24 4.16
C SER A 28 -13.10 10.27 3.88
N HIS A 29 -14.25 9.80 3.41
CA HIS A 29 -15.51 10.57 3.42
C HIS A 29 -16.11 10.74 4.84
N GLU A 30 -15.29 10.88 5.88
CA GLU A 30 -15.75 10.98 7.27
C GLU A 30 -15.88 12.45 7.75
N PHE A 31 -15.74 13.44 6.86
CA PHE A 31 -15.76 14.87 7.26
C PHE A 31 -17.09 15.34 7.85
N THR A 32 -18.22 14.74 7.45
CA THR A 32 -19.57 15.25 7.80
C THR A 32 -20.10 14.72 9.15
N SER A 33 -19.51 13.67 9.71
CA SER A 33 -19.96 13.10 10.99
C SER A 33 -18.84 12.35 11.72
N PRO A 34 -17.92 13.04 12.43
CA PRO A 34 -16.87 12.39 13.19
C PRO A 34 -17.38 11.66 14.45
N PHE A 35 -18.64 11.89 14.83
CA PHE A 35 -19.25 11.31 16.03
C PHE A 35 -20.24 10.21 15.67
N VAL A 36 -19.83 8.97 15.97
CA VAL A 36 -20.63 7.76 15.82
C VAL A 36 -21.62 7.67 16.98
N THR A 37 -22.90 7.44 16.71
CA THR A 37 -23.91 7.23 17.78
C THR A 37 -23.58 5.99 18.61
N ARG A 38 -24.05 5.92 19.87
CA ARG A 38 -23.81 4.77 20.76
C ARG A 38 -24.24 3.43 20.12
N GLN A 39 -25.30 3.44 19.32
CA GLN A 39 -25.82 2.25 18.66
C GLN A 39 -24.93 1.83 17.48
N SER A 40 -24.51 2.77 16.64
CA SER A 40 -23.54 2.51 15.55
C SER A 40 -22.15 2.13 16.09
N ALA A 41 -21.74 2.66 17.24
CA ALA A 41 -20.49 2.29 17.89
C ALA A 41 -20.56 0.86 18.45
N HIS A 42 -21.70 0.47 19.04
CA HIS A 42 -21.94 -0.89 19.49
C HIS A 42 -21.96 -1.89 18.33
N ASP A 43 -22.59 -1.54 17.20
CA ASP A 43 -22.60 -2.39 16.01
C ASP A 43 -21.22 -2.48 15.33
N PHE A 44 -20.40 -1.42 15.38
CA PHE A 44 -19.00 -1.46 14.97
C PHE A 44 -18.13 -2.31 15.91
N MET A 45 -18.35 -2.19 17.22
CA MET A 45 -17.63 -2.98 18.23
C MET A 45 -18.11 -4.43 18.34
N ARG A 46 -19.26 -4.78 17.75
CA ARG A 46 -19.78 -6.16 17.75
C ARG A 46 -18.72 -7.10 17.20
N LEU A 47 -18.50 -8.19 17.93
CA LEU A 47 -17.43 -9.15 17.70
C LEU A 47 -17.53 -9.89 16.37
N ASP A 48 -18.71 -9.99 15.75
CA ASP A 48 -18.92 -10.75 14.50
C ASP A 48 -18.07 -10.26 13.31
N PRO A 49 -18.15 -8.99 12.88
CA PRO A 49 -17.31 -8.48 11.80
C PRO A 49 -15.82 -8.44 12.19
N ARG A 50 -15.51 -8.12 13.46
CA ARG A 50 -14.12 -8.07 13.95
C ARG A 50 -13.47 -9.46 13.97
N GLN A 51 -14.18 -10.51 14.39
CA GLN A 51 -13.68 -11.89 14.37
C GLN A 51 -13.48 -12.38 12.94
N LYS A 52 -14.38 -12.02 12.01
CA LYS A 52 -14.20 -12.30 10.58
C LYS A 52 -12.97 -11.58 10.02
N ALA A 53 -12.73 -10.33 10.39
CA ALA A 53 -11.54 -9.59 10.01
C ALA A 53 -10.26 -10.23 10.57
N ILE A 54 -10.23 -10.58 11.86
CA ILE A 54 -9.10 -11.28 12.50
C ILE A 54 -8.85 -12.65 11.85
N MET A 55 -9.92 -13.37 11.49
CA MET A 55 -9.79 -14.65 10.79
C MET A 55 -9.22 -14.46 9.38
N ARG A 56 -9.70 -13.47 8.63
CA ARG A 56 -9.18 -13.12 7.30
C ARG A 56 -7.71 -12.73 7.37
N GLU A 57 -7.32 -11.94 8.36
CA GLU A 57 -5.92 -11.56 8.56
C GLU A 57 -5.06 -12.77 8.91
N ARG A 58 -5.52 -13.66 9.80
CA ARG A 58 -4.81 -14.92 10.09
C ARG A 58 -4.66 -15.83 8.86
N ILE A 59 -5.67 -15.89 7.99
CA ILE A 59 -5.58 -16.63 6.73
C ILE A 59 -4.57 -15.96 5.80
N ARG A 60 -4.59 -14.63 5.67
CA ARG A 60 -3.62 -13.85 4.87
C ARG A 60 -2.18 -14.10 5.34
N GLU A 61 -1.94 -14.02 6.65
CA GLU A 61 -0.63 -14.29 7.26
C GLU A 61 -0.13 -15.72 6.97
N ARG A 62 -1.04 -16.71 6.97
CA ARG A 62 -0.68 -18.11 6.65
C ARG A 62 -0.36 -18.33 5.17
N HIS A 63 -1.04 -17.61 4.27
CA HIS A 63 -0.86 -17.76 2.82
C HIS A 63 0.13 -16.76 2.23
N LYS A 64 0.85 -16.02 3.07
CA LYS A 64 1.86 -15.06 2.66
C LYS A 64 2.96 -15.74 1.84
N SER A 65 3.31 -15.15 0.69
CA SER A 65 4.35 -15.70 -0.18
C SER A 65 5.73 -15.61 0.51
N PRO A 66 6.70 -16.48 0.16
CA PRO A 66 8.06 -16.35 0.68
C PRO A 66 8.69 -14.98 0.37
N GLN A 67 8.35 -14.39 -0.77
CA GLN A 67 8.83 -13.07 -1.19
C GLN A 67 8.27 -11.96 -0.29
N GLU A 68 6.97 -12.02 0.01
CA GLU A 68 6.33 -11.06 0.91
C GLU A 68 6.90 -11.16 2.33
N ARG A 69 7.12 -12.39 2.81
CA ARG A 69 7.78 -12.59 4.11
C ARG A 69 9.21 -12.04 4.13
N HIS A 70 9.98 -12.21 3.07
CA HIS A 70 11.33 -11.64 2.97
C HIS A 70 11.30 -10.11 2.94
N ARG A 71 10.29 -9.52 2.29
CA ARG A 71 10.07 -8.08 2.27
C ARG A 71 9.79 -7.55 3.67
N GLU A 72 8.87 -8.15 4.40
CA GLU A 72 8.54 -7.74 5.78
C GLU A 72 9.75 -7.81 6.71
N ILE A 73 10.53 -8.90 6.65
CA ILE A 73 11.78 -9.01 7.43
C ILE A 73 12.77 -7.88 7.09
N CYS A 74 12.79 -7.46 5.83
CA CYS A 74 13.66 -6.38 5.38
C CYS A 74 13.16 -4.99 5.81
N GLU A 75 11.83 -4.78 5.82
CA GLU A 75 11.18 -3.56 6.34
C GLU A 75 11.40 -3.40 7.85
N ASP A 76 11.38 -4.50 8.61
CA ASP A 76 11.68 -4.51 10.05
C ASP A 76 13.15 -4.19 10.38
N TYR A 77 14.05 -4.24 9.40
CA TYR A 77 15.47 -3.99 9.57
C TYR A 77 15.94 -2.81 8.73
N TYR A 78 16.00 -1.63 9.35
CA TYR A 78 16.32 -0.35 8.71
C TYR A 78 17.49 -0.36 7.71
N PRO A 79 18.64 -1.04 7.97
CA PRO A 79 19.70 -1.14 6.97
C PRO A 79 19.31 -1.93 5.70
N CYS A 80 18.48 -2.96 5.83
CA CYS A 80 17.93 -3.71 4.70
C CYS A 80 16.92 -2.87 3.94
N GLU A 81 15.97 -2.24 4.64
CA GLU A 81 14.97 -1.34 4.05
C GLU A 81 15.64 -0.23 3.22
N ARG A 82 16.61 0.48 3.80
CA ARG A 82 17.37 1.54 3.12
C ARG A 82 18.08 1.04 1.87
N TYR A 83 18.64 -0.16 1.90
CA TYR A 83 19.29 -0.77 0.73
C TYR A 83 18.26 -1.24 -0.32
N ALA A 84 17.09 -1.70 0.11
CA ALA A 84 16.00 -2.12 -0.77
C ALA A 84 15.45 -0.96 -1.62
N TYR A 85 15.45 0.27 -1.11
CA TYR A 85 15.07 1.46 -1.90
C TYR A 85 15.90 1.62 -3.19
N HIS A 86 17.15 1.16 -3.20
CA HIS A 86 18.04 1.30 -4.36
C HIS A 86 18.22 0.00 -5.16
N HIS A 87 18.13 -1.16 -4.50
CA HIS A 87 18.49 -2.45 -5.10
C HIS A 87 17.33 -3.47 -5.12
N GLY A 88 16.19 -3.13 -4.54
CA GLY A 88 15.03 -4.00 -4.38
C GLY A 88 15.15 -4.99 -3.21
N TYR A 89 14.00 -5.43 -2.72
CA TYR A 89 13.89 -6.30 -1.53
C TYR A 89 14.56 -7.67 -1.69
N ALA A 90 14.53 -8.26 -2.89
CA ALA A 90 15.16 -9.57 -3.12
C ALA A 90 16.69 -9.50 -2.95
N ALA A 91 17.33 -8.46 -3.48
CA ALA A 91 18.77 -8.25 -3.35
C ALA A 91 19.15 -7.82 -1.93
N ALA A 92 18.35 -6.94 -1.31
CA ALA A 92 18.52 -6.50 0.06
C ALA A 92 18.45 -7.68 1.04
N TYR A 93 17.39 -8.48 0.95
CA TYR A 93 17.21 -9.65 1.81
C TYR A 93 18.38 -10.64 1.67
N LYS A 94 18.81 -10.94 0.44
CA LYS A 94 19.98 -11.80 0.21
C LYS A 94 21.27 -11.23 0.82
N ARG A 95 21.46 -9.92 0.77
CA ARG A 95 22.66 -9.25 1.30
C ARG A 95 22.74 -9.29 2.83
N PHE A 96 21.64 -9.05 3.52
CA PHE A 96 21.60 -8.98 4.98
C PHE A 96 21.27 -10.32 5.66
N PHE A 97 20.39 -11.12 5.06
CA PHE A 97 19.87 -12.36 5.65
C PHE A 97 20.29 -13.64 4.88
N GLY A 98 20.84 -13.51 3.68
CA GLY A 98 21.26 -14.66 2.85
C GLY A 98 22.50 -15.43 3.35
N LYS A 99 23.11 -15.04 4.48
CA LYS A 99 24.35 -15.65 5.01
C LYS A 99 24.15 -16.81 6.01
N ARG A 100 22.96 -17.43 6.08
CA ARG A 100 22.76 -18.64 6.91
C ARG A 100 21.96 -19.72 6.19
N THR A 101 22.60 -20.38 5.24
CA THR A 101 22.33 -21.78 4.90
C THR A 101 23.65 -22.52 4.75
N THR A 102 24.48 -22.52 5.80
CA THR A 102 25.46 -23.59 5.98
C THR A 102 24.76 -24.66 6.79
N LYS A 103 24.26 -25.67 6.09
CA LYS A 103 23.96 -26.98 6.68
C LYS A 103 25.15 -27.88 6.39
#